data_AF-A0A8T5P1Q3-F1
#
_entry.id   AF-A0A8T5P1Q3-F1
#
_cell.length_a   1.000
_cell.length_b   1.000
_cell.length_c   1.000
_cell.angle_alpha   90.00
_cell.angle_beta   90.00
_cell.angle_gamma   90.00
#
_symmetry.space_group_name_H-M   'P 1'
#
loop_
_entity.id
_entity.type
_entity.pdbx_description
1 polymer ?
#
loop_
_entity_poly.entity_id
_entity_poly.type
_entity_poly.pdbx_seq_one_letter_code
_entity_poly.pdbx_strand_id
1 'polypeptide(L)' 'MILLTGATGFIGGLVLEALSKRNVQVRCLVRKPVVSVNPNISYVTGDVLDQESLLKA' A
#
# COMPACT_ATOMS: atom_id res chain seq x y z
N MET A 1 -11.04 4.64 1.41
CA MET A 1 -9.66 4.14 1.57
C MET A 1 -9.40 3.12 0.46
N ILE A 2 -8.24 3.17 -0.19
CA ILE A 2 -7.85 2.21 -1.24
C ILE A 2 -6.78 1.28 -0.68
N LEU A 3 -6.98 -0.04 -0.82
CA LEU A 3 -5.93 -1.03 -0.61
C LEU A 3 -5.13 -1.18 -1.91
N LEU A 4 -3.81 -0.97 -1.84
CA LEU A 4 -2.90 -1.11 -2.96
C LEU A 4 -1.90 -2.22 -2.70
N THR A 5 -2.04 -3.32 -3.44
CA THR A 5 -1.04 -4.40 -3.47
C THR A 5 0.09 -4.05 -4.43
N GLY A 6 1.30 -4.52 -4.15
CA GLY A 6 2.44 -4.30 -5.05
C GLY A 6 2.86 -2.83 -5.16
N ALA A 7 2.55 -2.01 -4.15
CA ALA A 7 2.84 -0.58 -4.10
C ALA A 7 4.33 -0.22 -4.24
N THR A 8 5.23 -1.17 -3.95
CA THR A 8 6.69 -1.02 -4.11
C THR A 8 7.19 -1.55 -5.46
N GLY A 9 6.30 -2.02 -6.33
CA GLY A 9 6.62 -2.51 -7.68
C GLY A 9 6.53 -1.41 -8.73
N PHE A 10 6.88 -1.74 -9.97
CA PHE A 10 6.95 -0.76 -11.07
C PHE A 10 5.62 -0.02 -11.29
N ILE A 11 4.54 -0.75 -11.54
CA ILE A 11 3.22 -0.14 -11.76
C ILE A 11 2.60 0.36 -10.46
N GLY A 12 2.71 -0.42 -9.38
CA GLY A 12 2.12 -0.03 -8.09
C GLY A 12 2.70 1.27 -7.52
N GLY A 13 4.00 1.52 -7.72
CA GLY A 13 4.62 2.79 -7.32
C GLY A 13 4.06 3.99 -8.07
N LEU A 14 3.85 3.85 -9.39
CA LEU A 14 3.21 4.89 -10.21
C LEU A 14 1.75 5.14 -9.79
N VAL A 15 1.01 4.08 -9.47
CA VAL A 15 -0.35 4.19 -8.94
C VAL A 15 -0.36 4.89 -7.59
N LEU A 16 0.56 4.53 -6.68
CA LEU A 16 0.68 5.16 -5.36
C LEU A 16 0.98 6.67 -5.49
N GLU A 17 1.87 7.05 -6.41
CA GLU A 17 2.18 8.46 -6.68
C GLU A 17 0.95 9.22 -7.20
N ALA A 18 0.21 8.64 -8.15
CA ALA A 18 -1.00 9.25 -8.70
C ALA A 18 -2.10 9.42 -7.65
N LEU A 19 -2.27 8.45 -6.74
CA LEU A 19 -3.23 8.52 -5.63
C LEU A 19 -2.78 9.53 -4.56
N SER A 20 -1.48 9.58 -4.25
CA SER A 20 -0.87 10.55 -3.35
C SER A 20 -1.14 11.99 -3.79
N LYS A 21 -0.93 12.29 -5.09
CA LYS A 21 -1.20 13.61 -5.68
C LYS A 21 -2.67 14.04 -5.59
N ARG A 22 -3.58 13.08 -5.46
CA ARG A 22 -5.02 13.31 -5.29
C ARG A 22 -5.46 13.36 -3.83
N ASN A 23 -4.52 13.33 -2.87
CA ASN A 23 -4.79 13.28 -1.43
C ASN A 23 -5.75 12.15 -1.02
N VAL A 24 -5.67 11.02 -1.71
CA VAL A 24 -6.48 9.84 -1.37
C VAL A 24 -5.80 9.06 -0.25
N GLN A 25 -6.58 8.57 0.72
CA GLN A 25 -6.07 7.65 1.73
C GLN A 25 -5.81 6.26 1.11
N VAL A 26 -4.54 5.84 1.15
CA VAL A 26 -4.07 4.57 0.61
C VAL A 26 -3.44 3.73 1.71
N ARG A 27 -3.77 2.45 1.72
CA ARG A 27 -3.08 1.43 2.52
C ARG A 27 -2.34 0.50 1.57
N CYS A 28 -1.05 0.31 1.81
CA CYS A 28 -0.18 -0.50 0.98
C CYS A 28 0.12 -1.82 1.68
N LEU A 29 -0.27 -2.94 1.07
CA LEU A 29 0.16 -4.27 1.53
C LEU A 29 1.56 -4.55 0.97
N VAL A 30 2.53 -4.75 1.87
CA VAL A 30 3.93 -4.94 1.54
C VAL A 30 4.51 -6.15 2.28
N ARG A 31 5.40 -6.91 1.62
CA ARG A 31 6.05 -8.09 2.26
C ARG A 31 7.14 -7.73 3.25
N LYS A 32 7.66 -6.50 3.21
CA LYS A 32 8.70 -5.98 4.10
C LYS A 32 8.23 -4.64 4.69
N PRO A 33 8.56 -4.34 5.95
CA PRO A 33 8.19 -3.06 6.56
C PRO A 33 8.70 -1.87 5.75
N VAL A 34 7.85 -0.85 5.59
CA VAL A 34 8.16 0.41 4.90
C VAL A 34 7.70 1.56 5.79
N VAL A 35 8.54 2.58 5.91
CA VAL A 35 8.20 3.81 6.63
C VAL A 35 7.46 4.75 5.67
N SER A 36 6.27 5.21 6.07
CA SER A 36 5.59 6.26 5.33
C SER A 36 6.07 7.64 5.76
N VAL A 37 6.29 8.51 4.78
CA VAL A 37 6.52 9.95 4.99
C VAL A 37 5.30 10.79 4.64
N ASN A 38 4.22 10.16 4.14
CA ASN A 38 2.99 10.82 3.74
C ASN A 38 1.85 10.40 4.69
N PRO A 39 1.16 11.35 5.35
CA PRO A 39 0.09 11.03 6.31
C PRO A 39 -1.11 10.30 5.67
N ASN A 40 -1.30 10.42 4.35
CA ASN A 40 -2.36 9.74 3.61
C ASN A 40 -1.98 8.32 3.17
N ILE A 41 -0.73 7.89 3.39
CA ILE A 41 -0.23 6.58 3.01
C ILE A 41 0.14 5.81 4.27
N SER A 42 -0.47 4.63 4.43
CA SER A 42 -0.13 3.68 5.48
C SER A 42 0.42 2.39 4.86
N TYR A 43 1.32 1.71 5.56
CA TYR A 43 1.83 0.41 5.15
C TYR A 43 1.41 -0.64 6.16
N VAL A 44 0.96 -1.79 5.67
CA VAL A 44 0.70 -2.98 6.46
C VAL A 44 1.56 -4.11 5.92
N THR A 45 2.25 -4.81 6.83
CA THR A 45 3.10 -5.94 6.45
C THR A 45 2.24 -7.19 6.29
N GLY A 46 2.37 -7.86 5.15
CA GLY A 46 1.70 -9.13 4.86
C GLY A 46 1.97 -9.62 3.43
N ASP A 47 1.38 -10.76 3.07
CA ASP A 47 1.53 -11.36 1.75
C ASP A 47 0.16 -11.54 1.07
N VAL A 48 0.10 -11.31 -0.24
CA VAL A 48 -1.12 -11.51 -1.04
C VAL A 48 -1.49 -12.99 -1.20
N LEU A 49 -0.53 -13.89 -0.99
CA LEU A 49 -0.75 -15.33 -0.98
C LEU A 49 -1.24 -15.85 0.38
N ASP A 50 -1.26 -15.00 1.41
CA ASP A 50 -1.83 -15.30 2.72
C ASP A 50 -3.20 -14.63 2.87
N GLN A 51 -4.24 -15.44 2.98
CA GLN A 51 -5.61 -14.97 3.11
C GLN A 51 -5.82 -14.14 4.38
N GLU A 52 -5.18 -14.49 5.50
CA GLU A 52 -5.31 -13.71 6.72
C GLU A 52 -4.67 -12.33 6.58
N SER A 53 -3.52 -12.24 5.91
CA SER A 53 -2.87 -10.97 5.58
C SER A 53 -3.81 -10.06 4.79
N LEU A 54 -4.54 -10.60 3.81
CA LEU A 54 -5.50 -9.83 3.02
C LEU A 54 -6.72 -9.36 3.84
N LEU A 55 -7.22 -10.19 4.76
CA LEU A 55 -8.34 -9.82 5.62
C LEU A 55 -7.97 -8.75 6.66
N LYS A 56 -6.71 -8.71 7.08
CA LYS A 56 -6.17 -7.73 8.04
C LYS A 56 -5.75 -6.41 7.37
N ALA A 57 -5.49 -6.44 6.06
CA ALA A 57 -5.07 -5.28 5.27
C ALA A 57 -6.23 -4.34 4.98
#